data_AF-A0A7X6ZK95-F1
#
_entry.id   AF-A0A7X6ZK95-F1
#
_cell.length_a   1.000
_cell.length_b   1.000
_cell.length_c   1.000
_cell.angle_alpha   90.00
_cell.angle_beta   90.00
_cell.angle_gamma   90.00
#
_symmetry.space_group_name_H-M   'P 1'
#
loop_
_entity.id
_entity.type
_entity.pdbx_description
1 polymer ?
#
loop_
_entity_poly.entity_id
_entity_poly.type
_entity_poly.pdbx_seq_one_letter_code
_entity_poly.pdbx_strand_id
1 'polypeptide(L)'
;MKFIKYPMMVLFIAALFSCTAKRNLPKAQIASHPENHGVMAIDELIVNMKDEFIYECYTPVIKREIPETRCQIDLFQLLERRYHTNYRKEHVDMASDDLFFRDVDQRIRLLVRQDPQVRKMVRANFRSQADLLQYYKSLYGFHPITSNN
;
A
#
# COMPACT_ATOMS: atom_id res chain seq x y z
N MET A 1 40.55 42.13 36.56
CA MET A 1 40.15 40.81 37.10
C MET A 1 38.86 41.02 37.90
N LYS A 2 37.72 40.36 37.70
CA LYS A 2 37.30 39.22 36.88
C LYS A 2 35.83 39.48 36.49
N PHE A 3 35.51 39.09 35.25
CA PHE A 3 34.22 39.23 34.61
C PHE A 3 33.15 38.35 35.25
N ILE A 4 31.94 38.92 35.35
CA ILE A 4 30.70 38.26 35.72
C ILE A 4 30.40 37.18 34.66
N LYS A 5 30.33 35.91 35.08
CA LYS A 5 29.97 34.77 34.23
C LYS A 5 28.51 34.42 34.48
N TYR A 6 27.62 34.85 33.60
CA TYR A 6 26.26 34.27 33.50
C TYR A 6 26.32 33.00 32.64
N PRO A 7 25.56 31.95 33.01
CA PRO A 7 25.59 30.67 32.32
C PRO A 7 24.75 30.75 31.03
N MET A 8 25.37 30.46 29.88
CA MET A 8 24.67 30.38 28.60
C MET A 8 24.03 28.99 28.46
N MET A 9 22.77 28.92 28.87
CA MET A 9 21.83 27.84 28.56
C MET A 9 21.51 27.89 27.06
N VAL A 10 22.03 26.92 26.29
CA VAL A 10 21.66 26.74 24.87
C VAL A 10 20.76 25.50 24.78
N LEU A 11 19.46 25.74 24.73
CA LEU A 11 18.46 24.78 24.28
C LEU A 11 18.65 24.56 22.77
N PHE A 12 18.98 23.33 22.37
CA PHE A 12 18.78 22.85 21.01
C PHE A 12 17.39 22.21 20.92
N ILE A 13 16.38 22.97 20.51
CA ILE A 13 15.10 22.43 20.05
C ILE A 13 15.17 22.38 18.53
N ALA A 14 15.44 21.20 17.98
CA ALA A 14 15.26 20.91 16.56
C ALA A 14 14.50 19.58 16.43
N ALA A 15 13.22 19.61 16.77
CA ALA A 15 12.27 18.56 16.43
C ALA A 15 11.13 19.17 15.61
N LEU A 16 11.45 19.60 14.39
CA LEU A 16 10.48 20.01 13.37
C LEU A 16 10.37 18.93 12.28
N PHE A 17 9.89 17.74 12.64
CA PHE A 17 9.27 16.82 11.67
C PHE A 17 8.16 16.03 12.35
N SER A 18 7.02 16.68 12.50
CA SER A 18 5.74 16.00 12.65
C SER A 18 4.67 16.84 11.94
N CYS A 19 4.79 16.91 10.62
CA CYS A 19 3.63 17.14 9.77
C CYS A 19 2.72 15.91 9.92
N THR A 20 1.92 15.88 10.99
CA THR A 20 0.76 15.01 11.07
C THR A 20 -0.31 15.62 10.19
N ALA A 21 -0.09 15.54 8.88
CA ALA A 21 -1.15 15.71 7.91
C ALA A 21 -2.11 14.52 8.09
N LYS A 22 -3.00 14.58 9.09
CA LYS A 22 -4.26 13.83 9.09
C LYS A 22 -5.09 14.35 7.92
N ARG A 23 -4.68 13.99 6.70
CA ARG A 23 -5.47 14.17 5.50
C ARG A 23 -6.51 13.07 5.50
N ASN A 24 -7.76 13.43 5.20
CA ASN A 24 -8.86 12.53 4.92
C ASN A 24 -8.56 11.74 3.64
N LEU A 25 -7.58 10.83 3.72
CA LEU A 25 -7.26 9.86 2.69
C LEU A 25 -8.24 8.69 2.84
N PRO A 26 -8.68 8.08 1.74
CA PRO A 26 -9.50 6.88 1.79
C PRO A 26 -8.69 5.79 2.51
N LYS A 27 -9.13 5.42 3.72
CA LYS A 27 -8.60 4.27 4.43
C LYS A 27 -9.15 3.01 3.80
N ALA A 28 -8.30 2.03 3.55
CA ALA A 28 -8.72 0.70 3.20
C ALA A 28 -9.55 0.12 4.36
N GLN A 29 -10.61 -0.61 4.01
CA GLN A 29 -11.49 -1.27 4.97
C GLN A 29 -11.51 -2.75 4.61
N ILE A 30 -11.69 -3.60 5.62
CA ILE A 30 -11.86 -5.04 5.43
C ILE A 30 -13.11 -5.26 4.56
N ALA A 31 -12.95 -5.99 3.47
CA ALA A 31 -14.01 -6.32 2.54
C ALA A 31 -15.01 -7.30 3.17
N SER A 32 -16.25 -7.29 2.70
CA SER A 32 -17.19 -8.37 2.98
C SER A 32 -16.87 -9.58 2.10
N HIS A 33 -17.04 -10.77 2.66
CA HIS A 33 -16.82 -12.02 1.95
C HIS A 33 -18.12 -12.83 1.86
N PRO A 34 -18.31 -13.63 0.80
CA PRO A 34 -19.23 -14.76 0.86
C PRO A 34 -18.86 -15.64 2.06
N GLU A 35 -19.86 -16.23 2.72
CA GLU A 35 -19.65 -16.98 3.97
C GLU A 35 -18.45 -17.94 3.88
N ASN A 36 -17.52 -17.80 4.84
CA ASN A 36 -16.33 -18.64 5.01
C ASN A 36 -15.28 -18.63 3.88
N HIS A 37 -15.38 -17.78 2.86
CA HIS A 37 -14.39 -17.76 1.78
C HIS A 37 -13.15 -16.89 2.08
N GLY A 38 -13.34 -15.76 2.76
CA GLY A 38 -12.25 -14.87 3.17
C GLY A 38 -11.35 -15.45 4.28
N VAL A 39 -10.12 -14.96 4.34
CA VAL A 39 -9.14 -15.27 5.38
C VAL A 39 -8.71 -13.98 6.06
N MET A 40 -9.30 -13.67 7.21
CA MET A 40 -9.17 -12.38 7.90
C MET A 40 -7.72 -11.89 8.09
N ALA A 41 -6.77 -12.79 8.36
CA ALA A 41 -5.36 -12.41 8.48
C ALA A 41 -4.75 -11.87 7.16
N ILE A 42 -5.24 -12.33 6.01
CA ILE A 42 -4.87 -11.81 4.69
C ILE A 42 -5.58 -10.48 4.43
N ASP A 43 -6.84 -10.34 4.85
CA ASP A 43 -7.57 -9.07 4.76
C ASP A 43 -6.88 -7.95 5.52
N GLU A 44 -6.54 -8.19 6.79
CA GLU A 44 -5.81 -7.24 7.62
C GLU A 44 -4.44 -6.90 7.02
N LEU A 45 -3.73 -7.90 6.49
CA LEU A 45 -2.46 -7.69 5.82
C LEU A 45 -2.61 -6.74 4.63
N ILE A 46 -3.58 -6.99 3.75
CA ILE A 46 -3.80 -6.20 2.55
C ILE A 46 -4.24 -4.78 2.91
N VAL A 47 -5.16 -4.61 3.86
CA VAL A 47 -5.63 -3.30 4.33
C VAL A 47 -4.46 -2.47 4.86
N ASN A 48 -3.62 -3.05 5.71
CA ASN A 48 -2.45 -2.36 6.26
C ASN A 48 -1.46 -1.95 5.16
N MET A 49 -1.15 -2.86 4.24
CA MET A 49 -0.25 -2.55 3.11
C MET A 49 -0.87 -1.50 2.17
N LYS A 50 -2.19 -1.53 1.97
CA LYS A 50 -2.88 -0.62 1.04
C LYS A 50 -2.89 0.81 1.58
N ASP A 51 -3.09 1.00 2.88
CA ASP A 51 -3.03 2.32 3.51
C ASP A 51 -1.65 2.98 3.32
N GLU A 52 -0.58 2.21 3.55
CA GLU A 52 0.80 2.65 3.32
C GLU A 52 1.04 2.97 1.84
N PHE A 53 0.65 2.06 0.94
CA PHE A 53 0.80 2.26 -0.51
C PHE A 53 0.04 3.49 -1.02
N ILE A 54 -1.18 3.73 -0.52
CA ILE A 54 -1.99 4.89 -0.88
C ILE A 54 -1.25 6.18 -0.54
N TYR A 55 -0.68 6.24 0.66
CA TYR A 55 -0.02 7.43 1.17
C TYR A 55 1.32 7.68 0.48
N GLU A 56 2.18 6.65 0.44
CA GLU A 56 3.57 6.81 0.03
C GLU A 56 3.77 6.76 -1.48
N CYS A 57 2.85 6.13 -2.22
CA CYS A 57 3.08 5.75 -3.61
C CYS A 57 2.00 6.27 -4.56
N TYR A 58 0.74 5.90 -4.30
CA TYR A 58 -0.37 6.23 -5.19
C TYR A 58 -0.68 7.74 -5.22
N THR A 59 -0.84 8.35 -4.03
CA THR A 59 -1.27 9.75 -3.91
C THR A 59 -0.28 10.75 -4.53
N PRO A 60 1.04 10.62 -4.34
CA PRO A 60 2.00 11.51 -5.00
C PRO A 60 1.96 11.38 -6.53
N VAL A 61 1.86 10.15 -7.04
CA VAL A 61 1.87 9.90 -8.49
C VAL A 61 0.62 10.42 -9.19
N ILE A 62 -0.57 10.26 -8.59
CA ILE A 62 -1.80 10.82 -9.16
C ILE A 62 -1.80 12.35 -9.13
N LYS A 63 -1.16 12.96 -8.13
CA LYS A 63 -0.95 14.41 -8.04
C LYS A 63 0.18 14.94 -8.92
N ARG A 64 0.91 14.04 -9.60
CA ARG A 64 2.08 14.37 -10.44
C ARG A 64 3.16 15.12 -9.65
N GLU A 65 3.33 14.75 -8.39
CA GLU A 65 4.46 15.20 -7.58
C GLU A 65 5.76 14.55 -8.11
N ILE A 66 6.91 15.18 -7.84
CA ILE A 66 8.21 14.64 -8.24
C ILE A 66 8.44 13.34 -7.44
N PRO A 67 8.79 12.20 -8.08
CA PRO A 67 9.06 10.96 -7.36
C PRO A 67 10.29 11.07 -6.44
N GLU A 68 10.09 10.86 -5.14
CA GLU A 68 11.12 10.91 -4.11
C GLU A 68 11.43 9.52 -3.52
N THR A 69 10.47 8.60 -3.55
CA THR A 69 10.61 7.25 -2.97
C THR A 69 10.74 6.18 -4.05
N ARG A 70 11.27 5.02 -3.67
CA ARG A 70 11.38 3.88 -4.58
C ARG A 70 10.03 3.45 -5.15
N CYS A 71 8.99 3.42 -4.32
CA CYS A 71 7.66 3.04 -4.78
C CYS A 71 7.13 4.01 -5.84
N GLN A 72 7.26 5.33 -5.60
CA GLN A 72 6.82 6.35 -6.55
C GLN A 72 7.58 6.23 -7.88
N ILE A 73 8.89 5.99 -7.83
CA ILE A 73 9.72 5.78 -9.01
C ILE A 73 9.26 4.54 -9.78
N ASP A 74 9.03 3.42 -9.10
CA ASP A 74 8.59 2.17 -9.74
C ASP A 74 7.21 2.32 -10.40
N LEU A 75 6.28 3.00 -9.72
CA LEU A 75 4.94 3.27 -10.26
C LEU A 75 5.00 4.25 -11.45
N PHE A 76 5.79 5.31 -11.34
CA PHE A 76 5.99 6.27 -12.43
C PHE A 76 6.64 5.60 -13.65
N GLN A 77 7.67 4.77 -13.45
CA GLN A 77 8.31 4.04 -14.54
C GLN A 77 7.36 3.03 -15.21
N LEU A 78 6.49 2.38 -14.46
CA LEU A 78 5.44 1.52 -15.02
C LEU A 78 4.49 2.32 -15.93
N LEU A 79 4.09 3.52 -15.50
CA LEU A 79 3.23 4.41 -16.25
C LEU A 79 3.93 4.96 -17.51
N GLU A 80 5.16 5.43 -17.37
CA GLU A 80 5.95 6.00 -18.45
C GLU A 80 6.20 4.97 -19.56
N ARG A 81 6.52 3.71 -19.20
CA ARG A 81 6.75 2.65 -20.18
C ARG A 81 5.51 2.29 -20.99
N ARG A 82 4.32 2.39 -20.40
CA ARG A 82 3.05 1.99 -21.04
C ARG A 82 2.32 3.14 -21.71
N TYR A 83 2.43 4.34 -21.16
CA TYR A 83 1.58 5.49 -21.51
C TYR A 83 2.37 6.80 -21.68
N HIS A 84 3.71 6.75 -21.57
CA HIS A 84 4.57 7.94 -21.55
C HIS A 84 4.10 8.95 -20.48
N THR A 85 4.11 10.25 -20.80
CA THR A 85 3.64 11.32 -19.91
C THR A 85 2.11 11.54 -19.97
N ASN A 86 1.39 10.78 -20.81
CA ASN A 86 -0.03 10.98 -21.11
C ASN A 86 -0.97 10.08 -20.29
N TYR A 87 -0.55 9.68 -19.09
CA TYR A 87 -1.39 8.83 -18.25
C TYR A 87 -2.51 9.61 -17.53
N ARG A 88 -3.64 8.91 -17.31
CA ARG A 88 -4.81 9.38 -16.55
C ARG A 88 -4.96 8.56 -15.28
N LYS A 89 -5.88 8.95 -14.39
CA LYS A 89 -6.15 8.24 -13.14
C LYS A 89 -6.34 6.73 -13.34
N GLU A 90 -7.13 6.32 -14.32
CA GLU A 90 -7.39 4.90 -14.62
C GLU A 90 -6.10 4.11 -14.92
N HIS A 91 -5.14 4.73 -15.61
CA HIS A 91 -3.83 4.13 -15.85
C HIS A 91 -3.02 3.98 -14.56
N VAL A 92 -3.10 4.97 -13.66
CA VAL A 92 -2.50 4.91 -12.32
C VAL A 92 -3.12 3.79 -11.51
N ASP A 93 -4.45 3.63 -11.56
CA ASP A 93 -5.18 2.57 -10.86
C ASP A 93 -4.70 1.19 -11.34
N MET A 94 -4.64 0.96 -12.65
CA MET A 94 -4.16 -0.31 -13.22
C MET A 94 -2.69 -0.60 -12.92
N ALA A 95 -1.81 0.40 -13.04
CA ALA A 95 -0.39 0.23 -12.71
C ALA A 95 -0.17 0.00 -11.21
N SER A 96 -0.98 0.64 -10.37
CA SER A 96 -0.96 0.45 -8.92
C SER A 96 -1.40 -0.94 -8.54
N ASP A 97 -2.44 -1.48 -9.19
CA ASP A 97 -2.83 -2.87 -8.99
C ASP A 97 -1.71 -3.85 -9.31
N ASP A 98 -1.01 -3.65 -10.42
CA ASP A 98 0.12 -4.51 -10.79
C ASP A 98 1.26 -4.43 -9.78
N LEU A 99 1.61 -3.22 -9.34
CA LEU A 99 2.70 -2.99 -8.40
C LEU A 99 2.36 -3.49 -6.99
N PHE A 100 1.19 -3.10 -6.48
CA PHE A 100 0.72 -3.41 -5.14
C PHE A 100 0.51 -4.92 -4.95
N PHE A 101 -0.19 -5.58 -5.89
CA PHE A 101 -0.48 -7.01 -5.72
C PHE A 101 0.74 -7.92 -5.93
N ARG A 102 1.79 -7.43 -6.60
CA ARG A 102 3.08 -8.14 -6.62
C ARG A 102 3.68 -8.26 -5.23
N ASP A 103 3.66 -7.18 -4.44
CA ASP A 103 4.24 -7.16 -3.11
C ASP A 103 3.32 -7.87 -2.09
N VAL A 104 2.00 -7.72 -2.25
CA VAL A 104 1.00 -8.50 -1.49
C VAL A 104 1.17 -10.00 -1.71
N ASP A 105 1.35 -10.47 -2.96
CA ASP A 105 1.54 -11.91 -3.24
C ASP A 105 2.75 -12.47 -2.47
N GLN A 106 3.86 -11.73 -2.46
CA GLN A 106 5.05 -12.13 -1.70
C GLN A 106 4.75 -12.22 -0.20
N ARG A 107 4.03 -11.24 0.35
CA ARG A 107 3.74 -11.18 1.78
C ARG A 107 2.71 -12.23 2.23
N ILE A 108 1.71 -12.52 1.40
CA ILE A 108 0.76 -13.62 1.62
C ILE A 108 1.50 -14.96 1.62
N ARG A 109 2.41 -15.21 0.67
CA ARG A 109 3.20 -16.45 0.65
C ARG A 109 4.03 -16.63 1.91
N LEU A 110 4.60 -15.55 2.45
CA LEU A 110 5.31 -15.59 3.73
C LEU A 110 4.36 -15.93 4.88
N LEU A 111 3.21 -15.26 4.96
CA LEU A 111 2.19 -15.50 5.98
C LEU A 111 1.70 -16.95 5.98
N VAL A 112 1.37 -17.50 4.80
CA VAL A 112 0.96 -18.90 4.62
C VAL A 112 2.06 -19.90 5.02
N ARG A 113 3.33 -19.55 4.86
CA ARG A 113 4.44 -20.40 5.33
C ARG A 113 4.57 -20.38 6.85
N GLN A 114 4.44 -19.20 7.45
CA GLN A 114 4.67 -18.96 8.87
C GLN A 114 3.50 -19.40 9.75
N ASP A 115 2.26 -19.22 9.30
CA ASP A 115 1.06 -19.52 10.09
C ASP A 115 0.32 -20.77 9.56
N PRO A 116 0.30 -21.88 10.34
CA PRO A 116 -0.41 -23.10 9.99
C PRO A 116 -1.93 -22.94 9.84
N GLN A 117 -2.57 -22.05 10.60
CA GLN A 117 -4.01 -21.81 10.53
C GLN A 117 -4.35 -21.06 9.24
N VAL A 118 -3.60 -20.00 8.92
CA VAL A 118 -3.76 -19.30 7.64
C VAL A 118 -3.56 -20.26 6.48
N ARG A 119 -2.53 -21.11 6.53
CA ARG A 119 -2.31 -22.15 5.52
C ARG A 119 -3.48 -23.12 5.36
N LYS A 120 -4.08 -23.56 6.47
CA LYS A 120 -5.24 -24.46 6.45
C LYS A 120 -6.43 -23.79 5.77
N MET A 121 -6.74 -22.54 6.17
CA MET A 121 -7.84 -21.76 5.61
C MET A 121 -7.63 -21.49 4.11
N VAL A 122 -6.43 -21.09 3.71
CA VAL A 122 -6.09 -20.85 2.30
C VAL A 122 -6.31 -22.11 1.45
N ARG A 123 -5.87 -23.28 1.93
CA ARG A 123 -6.08 -24.55 1.23
C ARG A 123 -7.54 -24.99 1.17
N ALA A 124 -8.36 -24.60 2.15
CA ALA A 124 -9.78 -24.93 2.16
C ALA A 124 -10.57 -24.06 1.19
N ASN A 125 -10.20 -22.80 1.05
CA ASN A 125 -10.98 -21.80 0.33
C ASN A 125 -10.52 -21.57 -1.10
N PHE A 126 -9.22 -21.75 -1.40
CA PHE A 126 -8.64 -21.39 -2.69
C PHE A 126 -7.99 -22.59 -3.38
N ARG A 127 -8.19 -22.69 -4.70
CA ARG A 127 -7.66 -23.79 -5.51
C ARG A 127 -6.17 -23.64 -5.81
N SER A 128 -5.70 -22.40 -5.88
CA SER A 128 -4.32 -22.06 -6.21
C SER A 128 -3.93 -20.70 -5.66
N GLN A 129 -2.64 -20.38 -5.71
CA GLN A 129 -2.16 -19.04 -5.36
C GLN A 129 -2.69 -17.97 -6.32
N ALA A 130 -2.84 -18.30 -7.61
CA ALA A 130 -3.38 -17.37 -8.60
C ALA A 130 -4.86 -17.07 -8.33
N ASP A 131 -5.63 -18.09 -7.97
CA ASP A 131 -7.04 -17.98 -7.57
C ASP A 131 -7.21 -17.10 -6.33
N LEU A 132 -6.40 -17.34 -5.29
CA LEU A 132 -6.33 -16.50 -4.09
C LEU A 132 -6.01 -15.04 -4.44
N LEU A 133 -4.96 -14.81 -5.24
CA LEU A 133 -4.53 -13.45 -5.57
C LEU A 133 -5.60 -12.72 -6.40
N GLN A 134 -6.23 -13.41 -7.35
CA GLN A 134 -7.30 -12.86 -8.17
C GLN A 134 -8.52 -12.51 -7.32
N TYR A 135 -8.90 -13.37 -6.37
CA TYR A 135 -9.98 -13.11 -5.44
C TYR A 135 -9.72 -11.82 -4.65
N TYR A 136 -8.57 -11.72 -3.99
CA TYR A 136 -8.20 -10.53 -3.22
C TYR A 136 -8.02 -9.28 -4.09
N LYS A 137 -7.53 -9.42 -5.32
CA LYS A 137 -7.47 -8.32 -6.30
C LYS A 137 -8.85 -7.79 -6.68
N SER A 138 -9.85 -8.65 -6.77
CA SER A 138 -11.24 -8.22 -7.04
C SER A 138 -11.85 -7.39 -5.92
N LEU A 139 -11.44 -7.64 -4.67
CA LEU A 139 -11.96 -6.95 -3.49
C LEU A 139 -11.18 -5.66 -3.17
N TYR A 140 -9.86 -5.71 -3.32
CA TYR A 140 -8.95 -4.66 -2.87
C TYR A 140 -8.23 -3.96 -4.03
N GLY A 141 -8.62 -4.19 -5.28
CA GLY A 141 -8.10 -3.47 -6.43
C GLY A 141 -8.31 -1.96 -6.34
N PHE A 142 -7.45 -1.20 -7.01
CA PHE A 142 -7.64 0.21 -7.34
C PHE A 142 -8.50 0.35 -8.59
N HIS A 143 -8.33 -0.56 -9.56
CA HIS A 143 -9.15 -0.63 -10.76
C HIS A 143 -10.31 -1.62 -10.54
N PRO A 144 -11.58 -1.19 -10.72
CA PRO A 144 -12.70 -2.10 -10.61
C PRO A 144 -12.60 -3.18 -11.69
N ILE A 145 -12.60 -4.45 -11.30
CA ILE A 145 -12.67 -5.55 -12.25
C ILE A 145 -14.10 -5.57 -12.81
N THR A 146 -14.29 -5.00 -14.00
CA THR A 146 -15.51 -5.21 -14.77
C THR A 146 -15.56 -6.69 -15.15
N SER A 147 -16.38 -7.46 -14.42
CA SER A 147 -16.76 -8.80 -14.83
C SER A 147 -17.52 -8.67 -16.15
N ASN A 148 -16.85 -8.91 -17.27
CA ASN A 148 -17.56 -9.23 -18.51
C ASN A 148 -18.25 -10.59 -18.27
N ASN A 149 -19.57 -10.54 -18.12
CA ASN A 149 -20.45 -11.70 -18.15
C ASN A 149 -20.25 -12.52 -19.43
#